data_AF-A0A090S3D7-F1
#
_entry.id   AF-A0A090S3D7-F1
#
_cell.length_a   1.000
_cell.length_b   1.000
_cell.length_c   1.000
_cell.angle_alpha   90.00
_cell.angle_beta   90.00
_cell.angle_gamma   90.00
#
_symmetry.space_group_name_H-M   'P 1'
#
loop_
_entity.id
_entity.type
_entity.pdbx_description
1 polymer ?
#
loop_
_entity_poly.entity_id
_entity_poly.type
_entity_poly.pdbx_seq_one_letter_code
_entity_poly.pdbx_strand_id
1 'polypeptide(L)'
;MKGTTGFLTGYYMPQWSFIDNTLLKVGVGQFLAGDVGTRVDLSKQFKSGVIAGAYASFTNLSSEEFGEGSFTKGFYVSIPFDIMTVKPSANRANFNWQPITRDGGQMLGRKYELFSVTDARSPWLQRPSQVE
;
A
#
# COMPACT_ATOMS: atom_id res chain seq x y z
N MET A 1 6.07 15.80 -20.41
CA MET A 1 6.64 14.45 -20.60
C MET A 1 5.49 13.46 -20.76
N LYS A 2 5.45 12.68 -21.84
CA LYS A 2 4.52 11.54 -21.99
C LYS A 2 5.27 10.29 -21.54
N GLY A 3 4.91 9.72 -20.39
CA GLY A 3 5.42 8.44 -19.93
C GLY A 3 4.28 7.43 -19.87
N THR A 4 4.46 6.26 -20.47
CA THR A 4 3.56 5.12 -20.23
C THR A 4 3.94 4.52 -18.90
N THR A 5 3.01 4.48 -17.94
CA THR A 5 3.21 3.73 -16.68
C THR A 5 2.39 2.45 -16.74
N GLY A 6 2.96 1.36 -16.25
CA GLY A 6 2.32 0.06 -16.22
C GLY A 6 2.85 -0.75 -15.04
N PHE A 7 1.98 -1.49 -14.37
CA PHE A 7 2.33 -2.24 -13.17
C PHE A 7 1.54 -3.54 -13.11
N LEU A 8 2.25 -4.65 -12.90
CA LEU A 8 1.67 -5.95 -12.60
C LEU A 8 1.80 -6.18 -11.10
N THR A 9 0.68 -6.43 -10.39
CA THR A 9 0.67 -6.60 -8.94
C THR A 9 0.03 -7.94 -8.55
N GLY A 10 0.75 -8.72 -7.75
CA GLY A 10 0.24 -9.89 -7.05
C GLY A 10 -0.13 -9.56 -5.60
N TYR A 11 -1.15 -10.25 -5.09
CA TYR A 11 -1.68 -10.08 -3.74
C TYR A 11 -1.74 -11.44 -3.04
N TYR A 12 -1.28 -11.50 -1.81
CA TYR A 12 -1.30 -12.72 -1.00
C TYR A 12 -1.74 -12.42 0.42
N MET A 13 -2.72 -13.17 0.91
CA MET A 13 -3.23 -13.11 2.29
C MET A 13 -2.89 -14.44 2.97
N PRO A 14 -1.80 -14.49 3.75
CA PRO A 14 -1.42 -15.71 4.46
C PRO A 14 -2.48 -16.13 5.48
N GLN A 15 -2.71 -17.44 5.61
CA GLN A 15 -3.59 -18.03 6.64
C GLN A 15 -2.82 -18.73 7.77
N TRP A 16 -1.50 -18.55 7.83
CA TRP A 16 -0.69 -19.13 8.90
C TRP A 16 -0.91 -18.38 10.21
N SER A 17 -1.07 -19.11 11.31
CA SER A 17 -1.45 -18.57 12.63
C SER A 17 -0.51 -17.47 13.16
N PHE A 18 0.76 -17.48 12.79
CA PHE A 18 1.75 -16.51 13.25
C PHE A 18 1.80 -15.21 12.42
N ILE A 19 1.21 -15.18 11.21
CA ILE A 19 1.11 -13.99 10.35
C ILE A 19 -0.30 -13.81 9.78
N ASP A 20 -1.30 -14.20 10.56
CA ASP A 20 -2.69 -13.99 10.22
C ASP A 20 -3.01 -12.51 9.98
N ASN A 21 -4.11 -12.24 9.27
CA ASN A 21 -4.59 -10.88 9.03
C ASN A 21 -3.53 -9.95 8.41
N THR A 22 -2.66 -10.51 7.57
CA THR A 22 -1.68 -9.76 6.79
C THR A 22 -2.03 -9.79 5.30
N LEU A 23 -1.60 -8.75 4.60
CA LEU A 23 -1.68 -8.65 3.16
C LEU A 23 -0.29 -8.27 2.63
N LEU A 24 0.26 -9.16 1.83
CA LEU A 24 1.46 -8.93 1.04
C LEU A 24 1.03 -8.51 -0.37
N LYS A 25 1.53 -7.37 -0.84
CA LYS A 25 1.41 -6.92 -2.22
C LYS A 25 2.81 -6.82 -2.81
N VAL A 26 3.02 -7.46 -3.95
CA VAL A 26 4.27 -7.34 -4.70
C VAL A 26 3.90 -6.94 -6.10
N GLY A 27 4.48 -5.86 -6.59
CA GLY A 27 4.27 -5.45 -7.96
C GLY A 27 5.53 -5.01 -8.66
N VAL A 28 5.54 -5.17 -9.98
CA VAL A 28 6.68 -4.89 -10.85
C VAL A 28 6.20 -4.04 -12.02
N GLY A 29 6.95 -3.01 -12.36
CA GLY A 29 6.56 -2.11 -13.45
C GLY A 29 7.34 -0.81 -13.50
N GLN A 30 6.78 0.15 -14.23
CA GLN A 30 7.37 1.46 -14.45
C GLN A 30 6.79 2.52 -13.50
N PHE A 31 7.68 3.20 -12.79
CA PHE A 31 7.40 4.26 -11.83
C PHE A 31 7.37 5.65 -12.50
N LEU A 32 6.99 6.68 -11.72
CA LEU A 32 6.78 8.04 -12.21
C LEU A 32 8.05 8.72 -12.73
N ALA A 33 9.22 8.42 -12.17
CA ALA A 33 10.50 8.94 -12.65
C ALA A 33 11.00 8.21 -13.93
N GLY A 34 10.19 7.31 -14.50
CA GLY A 34 10.53 6.54 -15.70
C GLY A 34 11.36 5.29 -15.44
N ASP A 35 11.71 5.06 -14.18
CA ASP A 35 12.46 3.91 -13.71
C ASP A 35 11.58 2.66 -13.60
N VAL A 36 12.21 1.50 -13.79
CA VAL A 36 11.55 0.19 -13.72
C VAL A 36 12.04 -0.52 -12.47
N GLY A 37 11.11 -1.15 -11.76
CA GLY A 37 11.49 -1.88 -10.57
C GLY A 37 10.34 -2.61 -9.91
N THR A 38 10.58 -2.98 -8.66
CA THR A 38 9.67 -3.77 -7.83
C THR A 38 9.26 -2.98 -6.60
N ARG A 39 7.98 -3.03 -6.25
CA ARG A 39 7.46 -2.56 -4.98
C ARG A 39 6.96 -3.74 -4.15
N VAL A 40 7.38 -3.79 -2.89
CA VAL A 40 6.89 -4.72 -1.88
C VAL A 40 6.17 -3.92 -0.82
N ASP A 41 4.94 -4.32 -0.49
CA ASP A 41 4.09 -3.71 0.53
C ASP A 41 3.55 -4.81 1.44
N LEU A 42 3.77 -4.67 2.73
CA LEU A 42 3.24 -5.57 3.75
C LEU A 42 2.37 -4.77 4.70
N SER A 43 1.16 -5.25 4.96
CA SER A 43 0.25 -4.66 5.92
C SER A 43 -0.38 -5.70 6.84
N LYS A 44 -0.70 -5.29 8.07
CA LYS A 44 -1.51 -6.07 9.02
C LYS A 44 -2.76 -5.28 9.38
N GLN A 45 -3.88 -5.99 9.41
CA GLN A 45 -5.13 -5.48 9.95
C GLN A 45 -5.33 -6.01 11.37
N PHE A 46 -5.54 -5.09 12.31
CA PHE A 46 -5.81 -5.42 13.70
C PHE A 46 -7.30 -5.66 13.92
N LYS A 47 -7.65 -6.26 15.07
CA LYS A 47 -9.05 -6.50 15.45
C LYS A 47 -9.88 -5.21 15.46
N SER A 48 -9.28 -4.07 15.78
CA SER A 48 -9.94 -2.75 15.70
C SER A 48 -10.29 -2.29 14.27
N GLY A 49 -9.94 -3.07 13.25
CA GLY A 49 -10.06 -2.68 11.85
C GLY A 49 -8.95 -1.74 11.37
N VAL A 50 -8.12 -1.18 12.27
CA VAL A 50 -6.93 -0.38 11.92
C VAL A 50 -5.97 -1.22 11.08
N ILE A 51 -5.44 -0.63 10.01
CA ILE A 51 -4.43 -1.24 9.16
C ILE A 51 -3.13 -0.47 9.34
N ALA A 52 -2.04 -1.15 9.65
CA ALA A 52 -0.70 -0.60 9.57
C ALA A 52 0.09 -1.34 8.51
N GLY A 53 0.84 -0.60 7.70
CA GLY A 53 1.66 -1.20 6.65
C GLY A 53 2.94 -0.43 6.40
N ALA A 54 3.87 -1.11 5.74
CA ALA A 54 5.13 -0.55 5.28
C ALA A 54 5.45 -1.07 3.90
N TYR A 55 6.18 -0.29 3.13
CA TYR A 55 6.57 -0.63 1.78
C TYR A 55 7.99 -0.19 1.47
N ALA A 56 8.56 -0.84 0.46
CA ALA A 56 9.78 -0.43 -0.20
C ALA A 56 9.68 -0.62 -1.72
N SER A 57 10.22 0.31 -2.48
CA SER A 57 10.34 0.26 -3.94
C SER A 57 11.82 0.27 -4.32
N PHE A 58 12.26 -0.79 -5.01
CA PHE A 58 13.62 -0.96 -5.52
C PHE A 58 13.60 -0.88 -7.03
N THR A 59 14.46 -0.04 -7.61
CA THR A 59 14.42 0.29 -9.04
C THR A 59 15.81 0.34 -9.64
N ASN A 60 15.89 0.56 -10.95
CA ASN A 60 17.14 0.61 -11.69
C ASN A 60 17.85 1.98 -11.66
N LEU A 61 17.34 2.96 -10.91
CA LEU A 61 18.02 4.25 -10.73
C LEU A 61 19.28 4.09 -9.87
N SER A 62 20.31 4.85 -10.18
CA SER A 62 21.53 4.90 -9.36
C SER A 62 21.29 5.62 -8.03
N SER A 63 22.17 5.40 -7.05
CA SER A 63 22.07 6.11 -5.77
C SER A 63 22.32 7.62 -5.92
N GLU A 64 23.12 8.04 -6.91
CA GLU A 64 23.28 9.47 -7.22
C GLU A 64 21.99 10.07 -7.80
N GLU A 65 21.28 9.33 -8.67
CA GLU A 65 20.00 9.76 -9.24
C GLU A 65 18.87 9.81 -8.18
N PHE A 66 18.90 8.86 -7.24
CA PHE A 66 18.05 8.87 -6.04
C PHE A 66 18.45 9.96 -5.04
N GLY A 67 19.68 10.48 -5.07
CA GLY A 67 20.16 11.59 -4.24
C GLY A 67 20.46 11.25 -2.78
N GLU A 68 19.45 10.88 -2.00
CA GLU A 68 19.56 10.69 -0.52
C GLU A 68 19.29 9.24 -0.08
N GLY A 69 19.41 8.28 -0.99
CA GLY A 69 19.21 6.86 -0.70
C GLY A 69 19.36 6.00 -1.95
N SER A 70 19.02 4.73 -1.83
CA SER A 70 19.05 3.76 -2.94
C SER A 70 17.68 3.14 -3.23
N PHE A 71 16.66 3.45 -2.43
CA PHE A 71 15.31 2.94 -2.59
C PHE A 71 14.31 3.82 -1.83
N THR A 72 13.08 3.84 -2.34
CA THR A 72 11.96 4.52 -1.71
C THR A 72 11.34 3.61 -0.66
N LYS A 73 11.02 4.14 0.52
CA LYS A 73 10.40 3.40 1.62
C LYS A 73 9.43 4.27 2.39
N GLY A 74 8.42 3.67 2.99
CA GLY A 74 7.49 4.40 3.84
C GLY A 74 6.63 3.46 4.68
N PHE A 75 5.88 4.04 5.59
CA PHE A 75 4.84 3.35 6.34
C PHE A 75 3.55 4.14 6.29
N TYR A 76 2.45 3.47 6.60
CA TYR A 76 1.13 4.06 6.62
C TYR A 76 0.25 3.43 7.69
N VAL A 77 -0.72 4.21 8.14
CA VAL A 77 -1.78 3.77 9.04
C VAL A 77 -3.12 4.18 8.42
N SER A 78 -4.06 3.24 8.35
CA SER A 78 -5.42 3.49 7.89
C SER A 78 -6.41 3.17 9.01
N ILE A 79 -7.14 4.18 9.47
CA ILE A 79 -8.05 4.11 10.61
C ILE A 79 -9.48 4.19 10.08
N PRO A 80 -10.33 3.18 10.33
CA PRO A 80 -11.72 3.24 9.87
C PRO A 80 -12.52 4.26 10.70
N PHE A 81 -13.54 4.88 10.13
CA PHE A 81 -14.34 5.89 10.84
C PHE A 81 -15.39 5.29 11.77
N ASP A 82 -15.76 4.03 11.58
CA ASP A 82 -16.70 3.29 12.43
C ASP A 82 -16.22 3.20 13.90
N ILE A 83 -14.91 3.18 14.17
CA ILE A 83 -14.39 3.24 15.56
C ILE A 83 -14.53 4.62 16.20
N MET A 84 -14.77 5.67 15.41
CA MET A 84 -14.90 7.07 15.86
C MET A 84 -16.33 7.60 15.73
N THR A 85 -17.27 6.84 15.15
CA THR A 85 -18.61 7.32 14.80
C THR A 85 -19.65 6.22 14.96
N VAL A 86 -20.84 6.61 15.42
CA VAL A 86 -21.98 5.71 15.68
C VAL A 86 -22.66 5.18 14.41
N LYS A 87 -22.34 5.74 13.24
CA LYS A 87 -22.91 5.36 11.94
C LYS A 87 -21.95 4.43 11.18
N PRO A 88 -22.41 3.28 10.67
CA PRO A 88 -21.61 2.44 9.79
C PRO A 88 -21.08 3.24 8.59
N SER A 89 -19.78 3.14 8.35
CA SER A 89 -19.09 3.89 7.29
C SER A 89 -17.95 3.07 6.72
N ALA A 90 -17.83 3.06 5.39
CA ALA A 90 -16.67 2.48 4.70
C ALA A 90 -15.49 3.46 4.60
N ASN A 91 -15.64 4.68 5.11
CA ASN A 91 -14.60 5.72 5.04
C ASN A 91 -13.49 5.45 6.06
N ARG A 92 -12.27 5.82 5.68
CA ARG A 92 -11.06 5.63 6.50
C ARG A 92 -10.21 6.89 6.46
N ALA A 93 -9.65 7.28 7.60
CA ALA A 93 -8.52 8.22 7.64
C ALA A 93 -7.25 7.48 7.23
N ASN A 94 -6.43 8.11 6.39
CA ASN A 94 -5.15 7.55 5.97
C ASN A 94 -4.04 8.51 6.38
N PHE A 95 -3.05 7.98 7.07
CA PHE A 95 -1.81 8.66 7.40
C PHE A 95 -0.67 7.92 6.70
N ASN A 96 0.10 8.63 5.88
CA ASN A 96 1.26 8.10 5.19
C ASN A 96 2.49 8.92 5.55
N TRP A 97 3.59 8.23 5.83
CA TRP A 97 4.88 8.87 6.08
C TRP A 97 5.97 8.21 5.26
N GLN A 98 6.76 9.06 4.61
CA GLN A 98 7.90 8.68 3.79
C GLN A 98 9.04 9.65 4.11
N PRO A 99 10.20 9.17 4.60
CA PRO A 99 11.27 10.06 5.05
C PRO A 99 11.90 10.90 3.93
N ILE A 100 12.00 10.36 2.72
CA ILE A 100 12.62 11.03 1.56
C ILE A 100 11.60 11.08 0.43
N THR A 101 11.08 12.25 0.10
CA THR A 101 10.04 12.45 -0.93
C THR A 101 10.66 12.81 -2.28
N ARG A 102 11.36 11.86 -2.89
CA ARG A 102 11.78 11.93 -4.30
C ARG A 102 10.94 11.02 -5.19
N ASP A 103 11.07 11.22 -6.50
CA ASP A 103 10.19 10.60 -7.50
C ASP A 103 10.57 9.14 -7.84
N GLY A 104 11.80 8.71 -7.54
CA GLY A 104 12.26 7.34 -7.82
C GLY A 104 11.42 6.30 -7.08
N GLY A 105 10.96 5.26 -7.77
CA GLY A 105 10.14 4.21 -7.14
C GLY A 105 8.72 4.65 -6.70
N GLN A 106 8.23 5.82 -7.14
CA GLN A 106 6.87 6.28 -6.88
C GLN A 106 5.88 5.73 -7.91
N MET A 107 4.83 5.07 -7.45
CA MET A 107 3.76 4.59 -8.33
C MET A 107 2.84 5.75 -8.74
N LEU A 108 2.28 5.67 -9.94
CA LEU A 108 1.22 6.59 -10.36
C LEU A 108 0.01 6.44 -9.44
N GLY A 109 -0.49 7.55 -8.88
CA GLY A 109 -1.75 7.59 -8.15
C GLY A 109 -2.93 7.33 -9.09
N ARG A 110 -3.59 6.18 -8.94
CA ARG A 110 -4.73 5.77 -9.79
C ARG A 110 -6.04 5.99 -9.05
N LYS A 111 -7.05 6.54 -9.73
CA LYS A 111 -8.41 6.69 -9.17
C LYS A 111 -9.05 5.35 -8.82
N TYR A 112 -8.80 4.34 -9.66
CA TYR A 112 -9.31 2.98 -9.47
C TYR A 112 -8.15 2.00 -9.51
N GLU A 113 -7.95 1.30 -8.40
CA GLU A 113 -7.09 0.13 -8.31
C GLU A 113 -7.98 -1.11 -8.26
N LEU A 114 -7.64 -2.14 -9.04
CA LEU A 114 -8.46 -3.35 -9.16
C LEU A 114 -8.75 -3.98 -7.79
N PHE A 115 -7.73 -4.09 -6.94
CA PHE A 115 -7.87 -4.65 -5.59
C PHE A 115 -8.85 -3.87 -4.70
N SER A 116 -8.86 -2.54 -4.81
CA SER A 116 -9.80 -1.67 -4.09
C SER A 116 -11.24 -1.84 -4.61
N VAL A 117 -11.41 -1.99 -5.93
CA VAL A 117 -12.73 -2.23 -6.52
C VAL A 117 -13.30 -3.60 -6.14
N THR A 118 -12.44 -4.61 -6.01
CA THR A 118 -12.86 -5.97 -5.59
C THR A 118 -13.15 -6.10 -4.10
N ASP A 119 -12.85 -5.08 -3.28
CA ASP A 119 -13.00 -5.12 -1.83
C ASP A 119 -14.44 -5.43 -1.40
N ALA A 120 -15.44 -4.93 -2.13
CA ALA A 120 -16.85 -5.21 -1.85
C ALA A 120 -17.22 -6.71 -1.96
N ARG A 121 -16.42 -7.51 -2.68
CA ARG A 121 -16.62 -8.97 -2.85
C ARG A 121 -15.65 -9.79 -2.02
N SER A 122 -14.43 -9.30 -1.82
CA SER A 122 -13.40 -9.92 -0.99
C SER A 122 -12.82 -8.86 -0.05
N PRO A 123 -13.49 -8.58 1.09
CA PRO A 123 -13.15 -7.46 1.93
C PRO A 123 -11.75 -7.58 2.51
N TRP A 124 -10.98 -6.50 2.40
CA TRP A 124 -9.76 -6.23 3.16
C TRP A 124 -9.91 -4.89 3.89
N LEU A 125 -10.23 -3.83 3.14
CA LEU A 125 -10.43 -2.48 3.68
C LEU A 125 -11.74 -2.38 4.48
N GLN A 126 -12.78 -3.09 4.05
CA GLN A 126 -14.10 -3.10 4.70
C GLN A 126 -14.30 -4.26 5.69
N ARG A 127 -13.24 -4.98 6.08
CA ARG A 127 -13.38 -6.05 7.10
C ARG A 127 -13.85 -5.43 8.43
N PRO A 128 -14.91 -5.96 9.05
CA PRO A 128 -15.47 -5.39 10.27
C PRO A 128 -14.50 -5.57 11.45
N SER A 129 -14.60 -4.65 12.42
CA SER A 129 -13.92 -4.79 13.71
C SER A 129 -14.36 -6.09 14.40
N GLN A 130 -13.39 -6.78 15.00
CA GLN A 130 -13.54 -8.02 15.77
C GLN A 130 -13.26 -7.79 17.26
N VAL A 131 -13.35 -6.55 17.72
CA VAL A 131 -13.27 -6.22 19.15
C VAL A 131 -14.65 -6.49 19.76
N GLU A 132 -14.71 -7.43 20.70
CA GLU A 132 -15.89 -7.72 21.53
C GLU A 132 -16.06 -6.68 22.64
#